data_AF-A0A402CY07-F1
#
_entry.id   AF-A0A402CY07-F1
#
_cell.length_a   1.000
_cell.length_b   1.000
_cell.length_c   1.000
_cell.angle_alpha   90.00
_cell.angle_beta   90.00
_cell.angle_gamma   90.00
#
_symmetry.space_group_name_H-M   'P 1'
#
loop_
_entity.id
_entity.type
_entity.pdbx_description
1 polymer ?
#
loop_
_entity_poly.entity_id
_entity_poly.type
_entity_poly.pdbx_seq_one_letter_code
_entity_poly.pdbx_strand_id
1 'polypeptide(L)'
;MEQETPSPKDLALLFVLNEQAAGSLSAGLHDAIQRTFEKLNAHLSKRLGSGGYHALLKRAFVLAAAEHPKLSMAQVGDHGKLEGLDAAFSDHESAELTEACVAILACLIDLLDMFIGRKLRMRMLNDVWPSAALTGKDGPEGESHG
;
A
#
# COMPACT_ATOMS: atom_id res chain seq x y z
N MET A 1 -18.28 19.06 11.84
CA MET A 1 -17.55 18.38 10.76
C MET A 1 -16.48 17.54 11.42
N GLU A 2 -16.86 16.35 11.89
CA GLU A 2 -15.90 15.32 12.25
C GLU A 2 -15.22 14.92 10.94
N GLN A 3 -13.96 15.29 10.76
CA GLN A 3 -13.21 14.72 9.64
C GLN A 3 -13.05 13.24 9.97
N GLU A 4 -13.89 12.41 9.35
CA GLU A 4 -13.76 10.95 9.38
C GLU A 4 -12.35 10.63 8.89
N THR A 5 -11.47 10.30 9.83
CA THR A 5 -10.13 9.84 9.48
C THR A 5 -10.30 8.55 8.68
N PRO A 6 -9.77 8.46 7.45
CA PRO A 6 -9.95 7.30 6.60
C PRO A 6 -9.43 6.04 7.28
N SER A 7 -10.16 4.93 7.11
CA SER A 7 -9.76 3.65 7.69
C SER A 7 -8.45 3.15 7.07
N PRO A 8 -7.73 2.23 7.73
CA PRO A 8 -6.54 1.59 7.16
C PRO A 8 -6.80 0.97 5.77
N LYS A 9 -8.00 0.41 5.56
CA LYS A 9 -8.41 -0.16 4.27
C LYS A 9 -8.63 0.93 3.21
N ASP A 10 -9.25 2.05 3.58
CA ASP A 10 -9.46 3.17 2.65
C ASP A 10 -8.12 3.78 2.19
N LEU A 11 -7.19 3.95 3.14
CA LEU A 11 -5.83 4.41 2.84
C LEU A 11 -5.08 3.43 1.93
N ALA A 12 -5.17 2.14 2.23
CA ALA A 12 -4.53 1.09 1.43
C ALA A 12 -5.07 1.06 -0.01
N LEU A 13 -6.40 1.15 -0.18
CA LEU A 13 -7.03 1.19 -1.50
C LEU A 13 -6.59 2.43 -2.29
N LEU A 14 -6.57 3.59 -1.63
CA LEU A 14 -6.14 4.85 -2.24
C LEU A 14 -4.70 4.77 -2.75
N PHE A 15 -3.78 4.16 -2.00
CA PHE A 15 -2.39 3.97 -2.44
C PHE A 15 -2.28 3.09 -3.68
N VAL A 16 -2.99 1.96 -3.70
CA VAL A 16 -2.97 1.03 -4.84
C VAL A 16 -3.54 1.70 -6.09
N LEU A 17 -4.61 2.48 -5.97
CA LEU A 17 -5.20 3.21 -7.09
C LEU A 17 -4.27 4.33 -7.60
N ASN A 18 -3.62 5.08 -6.71
CA ASN A 18 -2.69 6.13 -7.10
C ASN A 18 -1.47 5.57 -7.84
N GLU A 19 -0.90 4.45 -7.40
CA GLU A 19 0.25 3.81 -8.06
C GLU A 19 -0.11 3.11 -9.38
N GLN A 20 -1.38 2.73 -9.56
CA GLN A 20 -1.91 2.33 -10.86
C GLN A 20 -2.00 3.53 -11.82
N ALA A 21 -2.58 4.65 -11.36
CA ALA A 21 -2.71 5.87 -12.17
C ALA A 21 -1.36 6.51 -12.54
N ALA A 22 -0.37 6.43 -11.64
CA ALA A 22 0.99 6.92 -11.87
C ALA A 22 1.85 5.99 -12.76
N GLY A 23 1.36 4.77 -13.04
CA GLY A 23 2.03 3.81 -13.91
C GLY A 23 2.00 4.23 -15.39
N SER A 24 2.92 3.66 -16.18
CA SER A 24 2.79 3.69 -17.63
C SER A 24 1.53 2.95 -18.07
N LEU A 25 0.94 3.32 -19.22
CA LEU A 25 -0.22 2.64 -19.82
C LEU A 25 0.00 1.13 -20.04
N SER A 26 1.25 0.65 -20.05
CA SER A 26 1.60 -0.77 -20.18
C SER A 26 1.89 -1.47 -18.85
N ALA A 27 1.98 -0.74 -17.74
CA ALA A 27 2.30 -1.32 -16.44
C ALA A 27 1.03 -1.91 -15.82
N GLY A 28 1.05 -3.22 -15.56
CA GLY A 28 -0.11 -3.94 -15.02
C GLY A 28 -0.32 -3.68 -13.54
N LEU A 29 -1.43 -4.21 -13.01
CA LEU A 29 -1.76 -4.18 -11.58
C LEU A 29 -0.62 -4.74 -10.70
N HIS A 30 0.01 -5.83 -11.14
CA HIS A 30 1.18 -6.41 -10.47
C HIS A 30 2.33 -5.42 -10.30
N ASP A 31 2.66 -4.65 -11.34
CA ASP A 31 3.73 -3.65 -11.26
C ASP A 31 3.36 -2.51 -10.32
N ALA A 32 2.09 -2.08 -10.30
CA ALA A 32 1.62 -1.06 -9.37
C ALA A 32 1.73 -1.51 -7.91
N ILE A 33 1.40 -2.77 -7.63
CA ILE A 33 1.57 -3.39 -6.31
C ILE A 33 3.05 -3.41 -5.93
N GLN A 34 3.94 -3.88 -6.81
CA GLN A 34 5.38 -3.90 -6.51
C GLN A 34 5.93 -2.50 -6.22
N ARG A 35 5.59 -1.50 -7.05
CA ARG A 35 5.99 -0.11 -6.83
C ARG A 35 5.51 0.41 -5.47
N THR A 36 4.28 0.07 -5.06
CA THR A 36 3.73 0.45 -3.76
C THR A 36 4.61 -0.06 -2.61
N PHE A 37 4.98 -1.34 -2.62
CA PHE A 37 5.81 -1.94 -1.57
C PHE A 37 7.28 -1.52 -1.63
N GLU A 38 7.83 -1.29 -2.83
CA GLU A 38 9.18 -0.74 -3.00
C GLU A 38 9.28 0.68 -2.45
N LYS A 39 8.27 1.52 -2.70
CA LYS A 39 8.20 2.89 -2.18
C LYS A 39 8.05 2.90 -0.66
N LEU A 40 7.21 2.03 -0.11
CA LEU A 40 7.11 1.82 1.34
C LEU A 40 8.45 1.42 1.94
N ASN A 41 9.15 0.46 1.34
CA ASN A 41 10.48 0.07 1.79
C ASN A 41 11.45 1.26 1.78
N ALA A 42 11.52 2.01 0.67
CA ALA A 42 12.46 3.12 0.51
C ALA A 42 12.26 4.24 1.54
N HIS A 43 11.03 4.46 2.00
CA HIS A 43 10.70 5.51 2.98
C HIS A 43 10.69 4.99 4.42
N LEU A 44 10.03 3.86 4.68
CA LEU A 44 9.90 3.32 6.03
C LEU A 44 11.21 2.72 6.55
N SER A 45 12.03 2.12 5.69
CA SER A 45 13.35 1.61 6.11
C SER A 45 14.30 2.72 6.57
N LYS A 46 14.11 3.97 6.12
CA LYS A 46 14.89 5.12 6.63
C LYS A 46 14.51 5.48 8.08
N ARG A 47 13.28 5.17 8.50
CA ARG A 47 12.75 5.52 9.83
C ARG A 47 12.79 4.34 10.81
N LEU A 48 12.56 3.12 10.32
CA LEU A 48 12.45 1.89 11.12
C LEU A 48 13.68 0.97 10.98
N GLY A 49 14.57 1.26 10.03
CA GLY A 49 15.60 0.33 9.57
C GLY A 49 15.03 -0.73 8.63
N SER A 50 15.89 -1.29 7.76
CA SER A 50 15.50 -2.33 6.79
C SER A 50 14.94 -3.58 7.48
N GLY A 51 15.58 -4.03 8.56
CA GLY A 51 15.10 -5.17 9.35
C GLY A 51 13.75 -4.92 10.03
N GLY A 52 13.53 -3.69 10.53
CA GLY A 52 12.27 -3.31 11.17
C GLY A 52 11.11 -3.27 10.20
N TYR A 53 11.29 -2.63 9.04
CA TYR A 53 10.29 -2.64 7.97
C TYR A 53 9.98 -4.06 7.49
N HIS A 54 11.01 -4.86 7.19
CA HIS A 54 10.83 -6.22 6.70
C HIS A 54 10.08 -7.09 7.71
N ALA A 55 10.39 -7.00 9.01
CA ALA A 55 9.70 -7.74 10.06
C ALA A 55 8.20 -7.36 10.16
N LEU A 56 7.88 -6.06 10.07
CA LEU A 56 6.51 -5.58 10.07
C LEU A 56 5.74 -6.04 8.83
N LEU A 57 6.35 -5.96 7.64
CA LEU A 57 5.73 -6.41 6.40
C LEU A 57 5.46 -7.91 6.43
N LYS A 58 6.40 -8.73 6.92
CA LYS A 58 6.17 -10.17 7.14
C LYS A 58 5.00 -10.43 8.09
N ARG A 59 4.92 -9.68 9.19
CA ARG A 59 3.80 -9.83 10.13
C ARG A 59 2.47 -9.45 9.48
N ALA A 60 2.42 -8.34 8.75
CA ALA A 60 1.25 -7.89 8.02
C ALA A 60 0.81 -8.92 6.97
N PHE A 61 1.77 -9.49 6.23
CA PHE A 61 1.53 -10.53 5.25
C PHE A 61 0.89 -11.77 5.88
N VAL A 62 1.42 -12.25 7.01
CA VAL A 62 0.87 -13.42 7.73
C VAL A 62 -0.56 -13.14 8.21
N LEU A 63 -0.86 -11.92 8.66
CA LEU A 63 -2.22 -11.55 9.06
C LEU A 63 -3.18 -11.54 7.86
N ALA A 64 -2.78 -10.92 6.75
CA ALA A 64 -3.58 -10.89 5.53
C ALA A 64 -3.77 -12.29 4.93
N ALA A 65 -2.75 -13.15 4.96
CA ALA A 65 -2.84 -14.52 4.45
C ALA A 65 -3.81 -15.40 5.23
N ALA A 66 -4.14 -15.05 6.48
CA ALA A 66 -5.18 -15.73 7.25
C ALA A 66 -6.59 -15.45 6.70
N GLU A 67 -6.79 -14.30 6.06
CA GLU A 67 -8.07 -13.90 5.44
C GLU A 67 -8.09 -14.18 3.92
N HIS A 68 -6.92 -14.23 3.28
CA HIS A 68 -6.76 -14.46 1.83
C HIS A 68 -5.87 -15.68 1.56
N PRO A 69 -6.44 -16.91 1.48
CA PRO A 69 -5.68 -18.15 1.39
C PRO A 69 -4.70 -18.25 0.19
N LYS A 70 -4.99 -17.58 -0.92
CA LYS A 70 -4.10 -17.55 -2.11
C LYS A 70 -2.73 -16.94 -1.81
N LEU A 71 -2.64 -16.04 -0.81
CA LEU A 71 -1.37 -15.49 -0.36
C LEU A 71 -0.42 -16.55 0.21
N SER A 72 -0.90 -17.75 0.56
CA SER A 72 -0.01 -18.86 0.99
C SER A 72 0.99 -19.30 -0.09
N MET A 73 0.72 -18.98 -1.37
CA MET A 73 1.63 -19.24 -2.49
C MET A 73 2.61 -18.09 -2.75
N ALA A 74 2.45 -16.97 -2.06
CA ALA A 74 3.32 -15.80 -2.16
C ALA A 74 4.14 -15.61 -0.87
N GLN A 75 5.15 -14.75 -0.93
CA GLN A 75 5.98 -14.44 0.23
C GLN A 75 6.53 -13.01 0.19
N VAL A 76 6.94 -12.52 1.36
CA VAL A 76 7.74 -11.29 1.46
C VAL A 76 9.20 -11.66 1.22
N GLY A 77 9.69 -11.26 0.05
CA GLY A 77 11.08 -11.40 -0.36
C GLY A 77 11.98 -10.29 0.17
N ASP A 78 13.18 -10.21 -0.40
CA ASP A 78 14.16 -9.21 -0.01
C ASP A 78 13.68 -7.79 -0.32
N HIS A 79 14.12 -6.85 0.51
CA HIS A 79 13.73 -5.44 0.41
C HIS A 79 12.21 -5.20 0.41
N GLY A 80 11.43 -6.16 0.91
CA GLY A 80 9.98 -6.07 1.02
C GLY A 80 9.23 -6.22 -0.31
N LYS A 81 9.85 -6.83 -1.33
CA LYS A 81 9.13 -7.26 -2.53
C LYS A 81 8.15 -8.38 -2.21
N LEU A 82 7.04 -8.42 -2.92
CA LEU A 82 6.10 -9.53 -2.82
C LEU A 82 6.39 -10.51 -3.97
N GLU A 83 6.89 -11.68 -3.63
CA GLU A 83 7.26 -12.71 -4.59
C GLU A 83 6.13 -13.74 -4.72
N GLY A 84 5.91 -14.27 -5.93
CA GLY A 84 4.92 -15.33 -6.18
C GLY A 84 3.46 -14.84 -6.30
N LEU A 85 3.22 -13.52 -6.38
CA LEU A 85 1.87 -12.99 -6.63
C LEU A 85 1.34 -13.40 -8.02
N ASP A 86 2.20 -13.43 -9.02
CA ASP A 86 1.89 -13.86 -10.39
C ASP A 86 1.50 -15.35 -10.48
N ALA A 87 2.06 -16.18 -9.58
CA ALA A 87 1.70 -17.58 -9.47
C ALA A 87 0.43 -17.80 -8.62
N ALA A 88 0.15 -16.90 -7.67
CA ALA A 88 -1.00 -16.96 -6.78
C ALA A 88 -2.28 -16.39 -7.41
N PHE A 89 -2.16 -15.42 -8.31
CA PHE A 89 -3.27 -14.71 -8.94
C PHE A 89 -3.08 -14.64 -10.46
N SER A 90 -4.07 -15.14 -11.19
CA SER A 90 -4.13 -15.01 -12.65
C SER A 90 -4.51 -13.59 -13.06
N ASP A 91 -4.22 -13.20 -14.31
CA ASP A 91 -4.58 -11.86 -14.83
C ASP A 91 -6.08 -11.52 -14.68
N HIS A 92 -6.95 -12.53 -14.78
CA HIS A 92 -8.41 -12.39 -14.63
C HIS A 92 -8.86 -12.16 -13.18
N GLU A 93 -7.97 -12.34 -12.20
CA GLU A 93 -8.25 -12.26 -10.76
C GLU A 93 -7.77 -10.93 -10.16
N SER A 94 -7.75 -9.88 -10.99
CA SER A 94 -7.29 -8.54 -10.63
C SER A 94 -8.00 -7.94 -9.41
N ALA A 95 -9.29 -8.25 -9.22
CA ALA A 95 -10.04 -7.80 -8.03
C ALA A 95 -9.54 -8.50 -6.75
N GLU A 96 -9.39 -9.82 -6.77
CA GLU A 96 -8.90 -10.59 -5.62
C GLU A 96 -7.44 -10.23 -5.28
N LEU A 97 -6.60 -10.02 -6.29
CA LEU A 97 -5.23 -9.55 -6.12
C LEU A 97 -5.21 -8.16 -5.45
N THR A 98 -6.07 -7.24 -5.89
CA THR A 98 -6.20 -5.91 -5.29
C THR A 98 -6.65 -6.02 -3.83
N GLU A 99 -7.68 -6.82 -3.55
CA GLU A 99 -8.17 -7.04 -2.18
C GLU A 99 -7.10 -7.62 -1.26
N ALA A 100 -6.38 -8.65 -1.71
CA ALA A 100 -5.30 -9.26 -0.94
C ALA A 100 -4.16 -8.25 -0.65
N CYS A 101 -3.81 -7.42 -1.63
CA CYS A 101 -2.79 -6.37 -1.45
C CYS A 101 -3.26 -5.27 -0.50
N VAL A 102 -4.51 -4.84 -0.62
CA VAL A 102 -5.15 -3.89 0.31
C VAL A 102 -5.16 -4.45 1.72
N ALA A 103 -5.44 -5.75 1.90
CA ALA A 103 -5.39 -6.39 3.20
C ALA A 103 -3.99 -6.38 3.83
N ILE A 104 -2.95 -6.70 3.05
CA ILE A 104 -1.54 -6.62 3.52
C ILE A 104 -1.21 -5.19 3.97
N LEU A 105 -1.55 -4.19 3.15
CA LEU A 105 -1.30 -2.78 3.46
C LEU A 105 -2.08 -2.31 4.69
N ALA A 106 -3.36 -2.67 4.81
CA ALA A 106 -4.17 -2.34 5.96
C ALA A 106 -3.58 -2.92 7.25
N CYS A 107 -3.18 -4.21 7.24
CA CYS A 107 -2.51 -4.83 8.37
C CYS A 107 -1.20 -4.12 8.73
N LEU A 108 -0.42 -3.69 7.74
CA LEU A 108 0.82 -2.93 7.99
C LEU A 108 0.53 -1.57 8.63
N ILE A 109 -0.47 -0.85 8.13
CA ILE A 109 -0.91 0.45 8.65
C ILE A 109 -1.41 0.31 10.10
N ASP A 110 -2.13 -0.77 10.41
CA ASP A 110 -2.59 -1.09 11.76
C ASP A 110 -1.44 -1.40 12.71
N LEU A 111 -0.47 -2.20 12.27
CA LEU A 111 0.73 -2.46 13.06
C LEU A 111 1.51 -1.16 13.35
N LEU A 112 1.62 -0.26 12.37
CA LEU A 112 2.22 1.05 12.60
C LEU A 112 1.40 1.89 13.59
N ASP A 113 0.06 1.88 13.53
CA ASP A 113 -0.76 2.55 14.56
C ASP A 113 -0.47 1.98 15.95
N MET A 114 -0.41 0.64 16.06
CA MET A 114 -0.19 -0.06 17.32
C MET A 114 1.19 0.21 17.93
N PHE A 115 2.26 0.26 17.12
CA PHE A 115 3.63 0.40 17.64
C PHE A 115 4.06 1.84 17.87
N ILE A 116 3.69 2.76 16.97
CA ILE A 116 4.21 4.13 16.97
C ILE A 116 3.13 5.21 17.07
N GLY A 117 1.86 4.80 17.06
CA GLY A 117 0.71 5.67 17.18
C GLY A 117 0.32 6.37 15.87
N ARG A 118 -0.97 6.66 15.79
CA ARG A 118 -1.66 7.28 14.66
C ARG A 118 -0.96 8.51 14.07
N LYS A 119 -0.55 9.44 14.92
CA LYS A 119 0.08 10.70 14.49
C LYS A 119 1.37 10.44 13.71
N LEU A 120 2.21 9.54 14.21
CA LEU A 120 3.50 9.27 13.57
C LEU A 120 3.32 8.43 12.31
N ARG A 121 2.44 7.43 12.34
CA ARG A 121 2.02 6.68 11.15
C ARG A 121 1.55 7.61 10.02
N MET A 122 0.65 8.55 10.30
CA MET A 122 0.15 9.50 9.28
C MET A 122 1.27 10.35 8.71
N ARG A 123 2.21 10.83 9.54
CA ARG A 123 3.37 11.57 9.08
C ARG A 123 4.25 10.72 8.16
N MET A 124 4.50 9.46 8.51
CA MET A 124 5.29 8.54 7.69
C MET A 124 4.61 8.27 6.35
N LEU A 125 3.31 7.97 6.34
CA LEU A 125 2.55 7.74 5.09
C LEU A 125 2.51 9.00 4.23
N ASN A 126 2.35 10.18 4.82
CA ASN A 126 2.40 11.46 4.10
C ASN A 126 3.77 11.73 3.46
N ASP A 127 4.86 11.23 4.04
CA ASP A 127 6.18 11.32 3.42
C ASP A 127 6.32 10.40 2.20
N VAL A 128 5.51 9.34 2.11
CA VAL A 128 5.51 8.39 0.98
C VAL A 128 4.55 8.85 -0.11
N TRP A 129 3.34 9.26 0.30
CA TRP A 129 2.29 9.82 -0.55
C TRP A 129 1.79 11.12 0.08
N PRO A 130 2.18 12.28 -0.50
CA PRO A 130 1.78 13.58 0.04
C PRO A 130 0.26 13.74 0.15
N SER A 131 -0.17 14.53 1.13
CA SER A 131 -1.57 14.65 1.55
C SER A 131 -2.58 14.95 0.43
N ALA A 132 -2.17 15.57 -0.68
CA ALA A 132 -3.03 15.78 -1.86
C ALA A 132 -3.52 14.43 -2.45
N ALA A 133 -2.63 13.45 -2.51
CA ALA A 133 -2.93 12.08 -2.93
C ALA A 133 -3.75 11.31 -1.85
N LEU A 134 -3.61 11.68 -0.57
CA LEU A 134 -4.40 11.11 0.53
C LEU A 134 -5.83 11.66 0.62
N THR A 135 -6.09 12.81 0.00
CA THR A 135 -7.40 13.48 -0.02
C THR A 135 -8.15 13.29 -1.33
N GLY A 136 -7.58 12.55 -2.30
CA GLY A 136 -8.22 12.29 -3.60
C GLY A 136 -8.57 13.55 -4.40
N LYS A 137 -7.84 14.66 -4.22
CA LYS A 137 -8.06 15.88 -4.99
C LYS A 137 -7.01 15.99 -6.09
N ASP A 138 -7.09 15.08 -7.05
CA ASP A 138 -6.49 15.25 -8.38
C ASP A 138 -7.54 15.84 -9.31
N GLY A 139 -7.56 17.17 -9.37
CA GLY A 139 -8.26 17.90 -10.41
C GLY A 139 -7.40 19.12 -10.76
N PRO A 140 -6.87 19.24 -11.99
CA PRO A 140 -6.41 20.52 -12.47
C PRO A 140 -7.66 21.39 -12.61
N GLU A 141 -7.91 22.26 -11.63
CA GLU A 141 -8.80 23.41 -11.83
C GLU A 141 -8.06 24.35 -12.80
N GLY A 142 -8.14 23.99 -14.07
CA GLY A 142 -7.64 24.75 -15.20
C GLY A 142 -8.38 26.08 -15.31
N GLU A 143 -7.58 27.12 -15.48
CA GLU A 143 -7.94 28.52 -15.64
C GLU A 143 -8.78 28.78 -16.90
N SER A 144 -9.90 29.52 -16.76
CA SER A 144 -10.50 30.44 -17.76
C SER A 144 -11.94 30.77 -17.33
N HIS A 145 -12.42 32.00 -17.26
CA HIS A 145 -12.17 33.16 -18.12
C HIS A 145 -12.49 34.43 -17.32
N GLY A 146 -11.64 35.45 -17.46
CA GLY A 146 -12.01 36.85 -17.33
C GLY A 146 -12.34 37.43 -18.71
#